data_AF-A0A2G8KB71-F1
#
_entry.id   AF-A0A2G8KB71-F1
#
_cell.length_a   1.000
_cell.length_b   1.000
_cell.length_c   1.000
_cell.angle_alpha   90.00
_cell.angle_beta   90.00
_cell.angle_gamma   90.00
#
_symmetry.space_group_name_H-M   'P 1'
#
loop_
_entity.id
_entity.type
_entity.pdbx_description
1 polymer ?
#
loop_
_entity_poly.entity_id
_entity_poly.type
_entity_poly.pdbx_seq_one_letter_code
_entity_poly.pdbx_strand_id
1 'polypeptide(L)'
;MDRKYTAAGVICFLISFLLSRAAVQCLALEWTTTGIIAVFIIGVLIIASFLLGVIYLFISTRRVSKYHTLFSALACFMFKYYLSYIGKRRLVELRRGCVDSRSTQEDRLQLIMSKNKNTDYGRKFNLKDIHSLKDFQSKHPLTQYDHYKQFIQRVAKGEKNVMTVEPVTRLVLTSGTTGLGKQIPQDINQMYNAHATTLGIQSEFFSNFQPLNKEFRIHCNSKIRESEAGITIAAGAAVDRRIKSLLIAYSTPPDGFLIENIQDAFYVHFLFALRRESLARPSLFLLVS
;
A
#
# COMPACT_ATOMS: atom_id res chain seq x y z
N MET A 1 -22.89 -11.59 -14.34
CA MET A 1 -21.45 -11.55 -14.64
C MET A 1 -21.21 -10.50 -15.69
N ASP A 2 -20.09 -9.79 -15.61
CA ASP A 2 -19.70 -8.79 -16.62
C ASP A 2 -19.06 -9.49 -17.84
N ARG A 3 -19.71 -9.34 -19.00
CA ARG A 3 -19.35 -10.01 -20.27
C ARG A 3 -17.91 -9.74 -20.69
N LYS A 4 -17.37 -8.54 -20.40
CA LYS A 4 -16.01 -8.15 -20.78
C LYS A 4 -14.96 -9.04 -20.13
N TYR A 5 -15.08 -9.26 -18.82
CA TYR A 5 -14.12 -10.07 -18.07
C TYR A 5 -14.37 -11.56 -18.27
N THR A 6 -15.62 -11.98 -18.50
CA THR A 6 -15.92 -13.37 -18.89
C THR A 6 -15.25 -13.72 -20.21
N ALA A 7 -15.36 -12.86 -21.24
CA ALA A 7 -14.69 -13.08 -22.52
C ALA A 7 -13.16 -13.14 -22.36
N ALA A 8 -12.57 -12.24 -21.58
CA ALA A 8 -11.14 -12.27 -21.29
C ALA A 8 -10.71 -13.57 -20.59
N GLY A 9 -11.51 -14.05 -19.63
CA GLY A 9 -11.27 -15.33 -18.95
C GLY A 9 -11.28 -16.52 -19.92
N VAL A 10 -12.28 -16.60 -20.79
CA VAL A 10 -12.39 -17.65 -21.82
C VAL A 10 -11.21 -17.60 -22.79
N ILE A 11 -10.80 -16.42 -23.25
CA ILE A 11 -9.63 -16.26 -24.13
C ILE A 11 -8.37 -16.80 -23.45
N CYS A 12 -8.16 -16.51 -22.16
CA CYS A 12 -7.01 -17.02 -21.42
C CYS A 12 -7.02 -18.57 -21.32
N PHE A 13 -8.19 -19.19 -21.15
CA PHE A 13 -8.32 -20.64 -21.18
C PHE A 13 -8.06 -21.23 -22.57
N LEU A 14 -8.53 -20.58 -23.64
CA LEU A 14 -8.24 -20.99 -25.02
C LEU A 14 -6.74 -20.90 -25.33
N ILE A 15 -6.07 -19.82 -24.92
CA ILE A 15 -4.61 -19.67 -25.04
C ILE A 15 -3.90 -20.80 -24.29
N SER A 16 -4.30 -21.07 -23.04
CA SER A 16 -3.75 -22.17 -22.24
C SER A 16 -3.91 -23.53 -22.92
N PHE A 17 -5.04 -23.76 -23.60
CA PHE A 17 -5.31 -25.00 -24.34
C PHE A 17 -4.48 -25.10 -25.64
N LEU A 18 -4.33 -24.01 -26.38
CA LEU A 18 -3.49 -23.99 -27.59
C LEU A 18 -2.01 -24.20 -27.23
N LEU A 19 -1.54 -23.57 -26.15
CA LEU A 19 -0.19 -23.77 -25.65
C LEU A 19 0.06 -25.20 -25.17
N SER A 20 -0.93 -25.87 -24.56
CA SER A 20 -0.77 -27.27 -24.16
C SER A 20 -0.67 -28.21 -25.37
N ARG A 21 -1.40 -27.93 -26.45
CA ARG A 21 -1.25 -28.65 -27.73
C ARG A 21 0.14 -28.44 -28.34
N ALA A 22 0.64 -27.20 -28.34
CA ALA A 22 1.99 -26.89 -28.81
C ALA A 22 3.07 -27.58 -27.94
N ALA A 23 2.90 -27.63 -26.62
CA ALA A 23 3.82 -28.33 -25.71
C ALA A 23 3.92 -29.83 -26.05
N VAL A 24 2.79 -30.49 -26.34
CA VAL A 24 2.76 -31.90 -26.73
C VAL A 24 3.49 -32.13 -28.06
N GLN A 25 3.37 -31.21 -29.01
CA GLN A 25 4.14 -31.27 -30.26
C GLN A 25 5.65 -31.08 -30.03
N CYS A 26 6.05 -30.17 -29.15
CA CYS A 26 7.45 -29.98 -28.77
C CYS A 26 8.04 -31.19 -28.05
N LEU A 27 7.26 -31.88 -27.21
CA LEU A 27 7.67 -33.11 -26.54
C LEU A 27 7.84 -34.30 -27.50
N ALA A 28 7.21 -34.23 -28.67
CA ALA A 28 7.36 -35.23 -29.73
C ALA A 28 8.62 -34.99 -30.61
N LEU A 29 9.32 -33.87 -30.43
CA LEU A 29 10.60 -33.55 -31.08
C LEU A 29 11.78 -33.99 -30.18
N GLU A 30 12.99 -34.10 -30.75
CA GLU A 30 14.18 -34.58 -30.03
C GLU A 30 14.47 -33.78 -28.75
N TRP A 31 14.84 -34.50 -27.68
CA TRP A 31 15.16 -33.97 -26.35
C TRP A 31 16.52 -33.26 -26.30
N THR A 32 16.63 -32.19 -27.07
CA THR A 32 17.74 -31.25 -27.03
C THR A 32 17.59 -30.30 -25.83
N THR A 33 18.68 -29.71 -25.38
CA THR A 33 18.67 -28.73 -24.27
C THR A 33 17.74 -27.54 -24.56
N THR A 34 17.66 -27.12 -25.82
CA THR A 34 16.74 -26.09 -26.31
C THR A 34 15.28 -26.54 -26.25
N GLY A 35 14.98 -27.81 -26.59
CA GLY A 35 13.65 -28.40 -26.46
C GLY A 35 13.16 -28.42 -25.00
N ILE A 36 14.02 -28.80 -24.06
CA ILE A 36 13.70 -28.80 -22.62
C ILE A 36 13.37 -27.39 -22.12
N ILE A 37 14.18 -26.39 -22.49
CA ILE A 37 13.94 -24.99 -22.12
C ILE A 37 12.62 -24.49 -22.72
N ALA A 38 12.33 -24.82 -23.98
CA ALA A 38 11.09 -24.44 -24.64
C ALA A 38 9.86 -25.03 -23.95
N VAL A 39 9.88 -26.33 -23.61
CA VAL A 39 8.79 -27.00 -22.88
C VAL A 39 8.57 -26.36 -21.51
N PHE A 40 9.65 -26.03 -20.79
CA PHE A 40 9.55 -25.34 -19.50
C PHE A 40 8.89 -23.96 -19.63
N ILE A 41 9.33 -23.14 -20.60
CA ILE A 41 8.73 -21.82 -20.86
C ILE A 41 7.25 -21.94 -21.21
N ILE A 42 6.90 -22.86 -22.11
CA ILE A 42 5.51 -23.10 -22.50
C ILE A 42 4.68 -23.54 -21.28
N GLY A 43 5.22 -24.42 -20.43
CA GLY A 43 4.59 -24.84 -19.18
C GLY A 43 4.28 -23.66 -18.25
N VAL A 44 5.23 -22.74 -18.06
CA VAL A 44 5.01 -21.51 -17.27
C VAL A 44 3.93 -20.64 -17.89
N LEU A 45 3.92 -20.48 -19.22
CA LEU A 45 2.90 -19.69 -19.92
C LEU A 45 1.49 -20.30 -19.83
N ILE A 46 1.37 -21.63 -19.89
CA ILE A 46 0.12 -22.36 -19.69
C ILE A 46 -0.44 -22.04 -18.30
N ILE A 47 0.37 -22.23 -17.26
CA ILE A 47 -0.03 -21.99 -15.86
C ILE A 47 -0.43 -20.52 -15.68
N ALA A 48 0.38 -19.59 -16.17
CA ALA A 48 0.10 -18.15 -16.07
C ALA A 48 -1.21 -17.78 -16.77
N SER A 49 -1.44 -18.27 -18.00
CA SER A 49 -2.67 -18.01 -18.75
C SER A 49 -3.89 -18.63 -18.07
N PHE A 50 -3.79 -19.87 -17.58
CA PHE A 50 -4.87 -20.53 -16.86
C PHE A 50 -5.25 -19.76 -15.58
N LEU A 51 -4.26 -19.39 -14.75
CA LEU A 51 -4.49 -18.58 -13.54
C LEU A 51 -5.11 -17.23 -13.86
N LEU A 52 -4.66 -16.57 -14.93
CA LEU A 52 -5.23 -15.31 -15.39
C LEU A 52 -6.70 -15.49 -15.82
N GLY A 53 -7.03 -16.60 -16.46
CA GLY A 53 -8.39 -16.99 -16.80
C GLY A 53 -9.30 -17.13 -15.58
N VAL A 54 -8.82 -17.84 -14.55
CA VAL A 54 -9.52 -17.99 -13.26
C VAL A 54 -9.74 -16.63 -12.59
N ILE A 55 -8.72 -15.77 -12.57
CA ILE A 55 -8.82 -14.42 -11.99
C ILE A 55 -9.86 -13.58 -12.74
N TYR A 56 -9.84 -13.54 -14.07
CA TYR A 56 -10.82 -12.77 -14.83
C TYR A 56 -12.24 -13.32 -14.69
N LEU A 57 -12.40 -14.64 -14.61
CA LEU A 57 -13.69 -15.25 -14.31
C LEU A 57 -14.17 -14.83 -12.92
N PHE A 58 -13.31 -14.85 -11.91
CA PHE A 58 -13.63 -14.36 -10.57
C PHE A 58 -14.04 -12.88 -10.60
N ILE A 59 -13.23 -12.01 -11.24
CA ILE A 59 -13.53 -10.58 -11.43
C ILE A 59 -14.91 -10.41 -12.08
N SER A 60 -15.26 -11.24 -13.08
CA SER A 60 -16.54 -11.16 -13.78
C SER A 60 -17.76 -11.44 -12.88
N THR A 61 -17.58 -12.16 -11.77
CA THR A 61 -18.65 -12.42 -10.78
C THR A 61 -18.82 -11.29 -9.76
N ARG A 62 -17.89 -10.33 -9.71
CA ARG A 62 -17.94 -9.19 -8.79
C ARG A 62 -18.56 -7.97 -9.44
N ARG A 63 -18.98 -6.99 -8.63
CA ARG A 63 -19.37 -5.67 -9.14
C ARG A 63 -18.11 -4.88 -9.44
N VAL A 64 -17.81 -4.72 -10.73
CA VAL A 64 -16.64 -4.01 -11.23
C VAL A 64 -17.10 -2.73 -11.91
N SER A 65 -16.34 -1.65 -11.76
CA SER A 65 -16.62 -0.43 -12.49
C SER A 65 -16.44 -0.62 -14.00
N LYS A 66 -17.39 -0.12 -14.81
CA LYS A 66 -17.34 -0.14 -16.29
C LYS A 66 -16.09 0.56 -16.84
N TYR A 67 -15.50 1.48 -16.07
CA TYR A 67 -14.36 2.31 -16.46
C TYR A 67 -13.00 1.65 -16.23
N HIS A 68 -12.96 0.40 -15.79
CA HIS A 68 -11.72 -0.37 -15.76
C HIS A 68 -11.40 -0.96 -17.14
N THR A 69 -10.17 -0.80 -17.61
CA THR A 69 -9.56 -1.70 -18.60
C THR A 69 -9.26 -3.06 -17.96
N LEU A 70 -9.04 -4.11 -18.76
CA LEU A 70 -8.68 -5.44 -18.25
C LEU A 70 -7.46 -5.36 -17.32
N PHE A 71 -6.40 -4.68 -17.77
CA PHE A 71 -5.19 -4.46 -17.00
C PHE A 71 -5.46 -3.69 -15.70
N SER A 72 -6.23 -2.59 -15.76
CA SER A 72 -6.54 -1.81 -14.55
C SER A 72 -7.40 -2.57 -13.54
N ALA A 73 -8.31 -3.42 -14.01
CA ALA A 73 -9.12 -4.28 -13.14
C ALA A 73 -8.25 -5.33 -12.46
N LEU A 74 -7.34 -5.96 -13.22
CA LEU A 74 -6.37 -6.92 -12.69
C LEU A 74 -5.45 -6.25 -11.65
N ALA A 75 -4.89 -5.08 -11.97
CA ALA A 75 -4.03 -4.34 -11.05
C ALA A 75 -4.79 -3.95 -9.77
N CYS A 76 -6.03 -3.46 -9.90
CA CYS A 76 -6.88 -3.14 -8.75
C CYS A 76 -7.23 -4.39 -7.93
N PHE A 77 -7.53 -5.51 -8.58
CA PHE A 77 -7.79 -6.80 -7.94
C PHE A 77 -6.59 -7.25 -7.14
N MET A 78 -5.41 -7.34 -7.78
CA MET A 78 -4.19 -7.75 -7.11
C MET A 78 -3.91 -6.85 -5.91
N PHE A 79 -3.97 -5.53 -6.08
CA PHE A 79 -3.68 -4.58 -5.01
C PHE A 79 -4.69 -4.64 -3.85
N LYS A 80 -6.00 -4.51 -4.12
CA LYS A 80 -7.03 -4.40 -3.08
C LYS A 80 -7.28 -5.73 -2.36
N TYR A 81 -7.26 -6.87 -3.05
CA TYR A 81 -7.42 -8.17 -2.40
C TYR A 81 -6.17 -8.57 -1.61
N TYR A 82 -4.97 -8.29 -2.12
CA TYR A 82 -3.73 -8.51 -1.37
C TYR A 82 -3.70 -7.69 -0.07
N LEU A 83 -4.01 -6.39 -0.16
CA LEU A 83 -4.03 -5.54 1.03
C LEU A 83 -5.18 -5.87 1.99
N SER A 84 -6.35 -6.27 1.48
CA SER A 84 -7.44 -6.78 2.34
C SER A 84 -7.03 -8.06 3.06
N TYR A 85 -6.31 -8.98 2.39
CA TYR A 85 -5.79 -10.19 3.02
C TYR A 85 -4.79 -9.88 4.15
N ILE A 86 -3.83 -9.00 3.89
CA ILE A 86 -2.90 -8.50 4.94
C ILE A 86 -3.69 -7.83 6.06
N GLY A 87 -4.68 -7.00 5.71
CA GLY A 87 -5.56 -6.32 6.65
C GLY A 87 -6.28 -7.27 7.60
N LYS A 88 -6.86 -8.35 7.09
CA LYS A 88 -7.52 -9.38 7.91
C LYS A 88 -6.57 -10.04 8.91
N ARG A 89 -5.33 -10.32 8.51
CA ARG A 89 -4.30 -10.82 9.46
C ARG A 89 -4.00 -9.79 10.55
N ARG A 90 -3.86 -8.51 10.19
CA ARG A 90 -3.66 -7.41 11.15
C ARG A 90 -4.85 -7.21 12.09
N LEU A 91 -6.07 -7.50 11.65
CA LEU A 91 -7.23 -7.44 12.53
C LEU A 91 -7.20 -8.49 13.64
N VAL A 92 -6.59 -9.66 13.39
CA VAL A 92 -6.36 -10.66 14.45
C VAL A 92 -5.40 -10.09 15.50
N GLU A 93 -4.30 -9.45 15.09
CA GLU A 93 -3.37 -8.78 16.01
C GLU A 93 -4.05 -7.65 16.78
N LEU A 94 -4.85 -6.82 16.09
CA LEU A 94 -5.59 -5.72 16.71
C LEU A 94 -6.57 -6.24 17.78
N ARG A 95 -7.32 -7.31 17.47
CA ARG A 95 -8.25 -7.94 18.42
C ARG A 95 -7.54 -8.49 19.64
N ARG A 96 -6.40 -9.17 19.44
CA ARG A 96 -5.55 -9.62 20.56
C ARG A 96 -5.13 -8.45 21.43
N GLY A 97 -4.72 -7.34 20.82
CA GLY A 97 -4.40 -6.10 21.53
C GLY A 97 -5.56 -5.47 22.29
N CYS A 98 -6.80 -5.65 21.83
CA CYS A 98 -7.99 -5.20 22.57
C CYS A 98 -8.33 -6.11 23.77
N VAL A 99 -7.98 -7.40 23.72
CA VAL A 99 -8.22 -8.36 24.81
C VAL A 99 -7.12 -8.27 25.88
N ASP A 100 -5.86 -8.20 25.46
CA ASP A 100 -4.70 -8.07 26.34
C ASP A 100 -3.78 -6.95 25.86
N SER A 101 -4.19 -5.72 26.20
CA SER A 101 -3.46 -4.52 25.79
C SER A 101 -2.11 -4.38 26.47
N ARG A 102 -1.96 -4.87 27.71
CA ARG A 102 -0.71 -4.74 28.47
C ARG A 102 0.37 -5.61 27.86
N SER A 103 0.11 -6.91 27.71
CA SER A 103 1.08 -7.84 27.11
C SER A 103 1.46 -7.39 25.69
N THR A 104 0.46 -7.01 24.88
CA THR A 104 0.70 -6.52 23.51
C THR A 104 1.60 -5.27 23.45
N GLN A 105 1.44 -4.33 24.38
CA GLN A 105 2.29 -3.14 24.45
C GLN A 105 3.70 -3.46 24.94
N GLU A 106 3.86 -4.39 25.89
CA GLU A 106 5.17 -4.84 26.38
C GLU A 106 5.96 -5.58 25.30
N ASP A 107 5.33 -6.49 24.56
CA ASP A 107 5.91 -7.16 23.38
C ASP A 107 6.32 -6.14 22.32
N ARG A 108 5.47 -5.14 22.06
CA ARG A 108 5.76 -4.10 21.07
C ARG A 108 6.95 -3.24 21.49
N LEU A 109 7.05 -2.89 22.77
CA LEU A 109 8.19 -2.16 23.33
C LEU A 109 9.48 -2.96 23.15
N GLN A 110 9.49 -4.23 23.55
CA GLN A 110 10.66 -5.11 23.39
C GLN A 110 11.08 -5.25 21.92
N LEU A 111 10.12 -5.38 21.00
CA LEU A 111 10.40 -5.42 19.57
C LEU A 111 11.05 -4.12 19.08
N ILE A 112 10.55 -2.95 19.48
CA ILE A 112 11.12 -1.65 19.08
C ILE A 112 12.53 -1.49 19.65
N MET A 113 12.75 -1.81 20.93
CA MET A 113 14.05 -1.70 21.58
C MET A 113 15.08 -2.63 20.93
N SER A 114 14.73 -3.91 20.79
CA SER A 114 15.61 -4.94 20.19
C SER A 114 15.97 -4.63 18.75
N LYS A 115 15.01 -4.15 17.95
CA LYS A 115 15.22 -3.81 16.54
C LYS A 115 16.13 -2.59 16.36
N ASN A 116 15.99 -1.59 17.22
CA ASN A 116 16.68 -0.31 17.06
C ASN A 116 17.92 -0.13 17.95
N LYS A 117 18.29 -1.13 18.77
CA LYS A 117 19.43 -1.06 19.70
C LYS A 117 20.78 -0.68 19.07
N ASN A 118 20.98 -1.03 17.80
CA ASN A 118 22.22 -0.77 17.06
C ASN A 118 22.17 0.51 16.20
N THR A 119 21.13 1.32 16.32
CA THR A 119 21.10 2.66 15.71
C THR A 119 21.93 3.63 16.54
N ASP A 120 22.27 4.81 16.01
CA ASP A 120 22.98 5.82 16.80
C ASP A 120 22.17 6.27 18.02
N TYR A 121 20.87 6.47 17.83
CA TYR A 121 19.94 6.73 18.92
C TYR A 121 19.92 5.57 19.92
N GLY A 122 19.88 4.34 19.40
CA GLY A 122 19.92 3.09 20.14
C GLY A 122 21.12 2.98 21.08
N ARG A 123 22.31 3.24 20.55
CA ARG A 123 23.57 3.27 21.30
C ARG A 123 23.61 4.41 22.30
N LYS A 124 23.22 5.63 21.88
CA LYS A 124 23.27 6.82 22.74
C LYS A 124 22.42 6.68 24.00
N PHE A 125 21.27 6.02 23.90
CA PHE A 125 20.33 5.83 25.01
C PHE A 125 20.30 4.39 25.55
N ASN A 126 21.31 3.57 25.21
CA ASN A 126 21.45 2.18 25.67
C ASN A 126 20.17 1.34 25.55
N LEU A 127 19.46 1.45 24.42
CA LEU A 127 18.20 0.71 24.20
C LEU A 127 18.40 -0.81 24.27
N LYS A 128 19.62 -1.30 24.08
CA LYS A 128 19.98 -2.72 24.24
C LYS A 128 19.69 -3.27 25.64
N ASP A 129 19.74 -2.42 26.67
CA ASP A 129 19.61 -2.80 28.08
C ASP A 129 18.17 -2.57 28.59
N ILE A 130 17.23 -2.23 27.71
CA ILE A 130 15.81 -2.03 28.04
C ILE A 130 15.05 -3.32 27.71
N HIS A 131 14.68 -4.08 28.75
CA HIS A 131 13.99 -5.37 28.61
C HIS A 131 12.56 -5.37 29.14
N SER A 132 12.18 -4.34 29.89
CA SER A 132 10.86 -4.19 30.49
C SER A 132 10.34 -2.75 30.42
N LEU A 133 9.05 -2.57 30.69
CA LEU A 133 8.46 -1.25 30.84
C LEU A 133 9.17 -0.43 31.94
N LYS A 134 9.53 -1.08 33.06
CA LYS A 134 10.22 -0.44 34.19
C LYS A 134 11.62 0.03 33.80
N ASP A 135 12.35 -0.77 33.02
CA ASP A 135 13.64 -0.33 32.45
C ASP A 135 13.47 0.88 31.55
N PHE A 136 12.46 0.86 30.67
CA PHE A 136 12.22 1.98 29.76
C PHE A 136 11.92 3.27 30.52
N GLN A 137 11.03 3.22 31.51
CA GLN A 137 10.66 4.37 32.34
C GLN A 137 11.81 4.93 33.18
N SER A 138 12.77 4.08 33.57
CA SER A 138 13.92 4.49 34.40
C SER A 138 15.12 4.94 33.59
N LYS A 139 15.35 4.35 32.41
CA LYS A 139 16.56 4.57 31.59
C LYS A 139 16.35 5.57 30.45
N HIS A 140 15.12 5.72 29.95
CA HIS A 140 14.81 6.62 28.85
C HIS A 140 14.03 7.85 29.37
N PRO A 141 14.51 9.07 29.12
CA PRO A 141 13.83 10.27 29.59
C PRO A 141 12.54 10.51 28.80
N LEU A 142 11.56 11.16 29.43
CA LEU A 142 10.45 11.73 28.68
C LEU A 142 10.98 12.85 27.76
N THR A 143 10.63 12.80 26.48
CA THR A 143 11.23 13.67 25.45
C THR A 143 10.17 14.41 24.63
N GLN A 144 10.62 15.47 23.95
CA GLN A 144 9.82 16.26 23.01
C GLN A 144 10.52 16.33 21.65
N TYR A 145 9.88 16.94 20.65
CA TYR A 145 10.38 16.96 19.26
C TYR A 145 11.83 17.46 19.12
N ASP A 146 12.22 18.49 19.88
CA ASP A 146 13.57 19.06 19.80
C ASP A 146 14.68 18.06 20.17
N HIS A 147 14.36 17.08 21.00
CA HIS A 147 15.26 15.96 21.32
C HIS A 147 15.66 15.17 20.06
N TYR A 148 14.76 15.08 19.09
CA TYR A 148 14.92 14.29 17.86
C TYR A 148 15.42 15.12 16.67
N LYS A 149 15.39 16.45 16.77
CA LYS A 149 15.65 17.37 15.65
C LYS A 149 16.97 17.11 14.94
N GLN A 150 18.05 16.90 15.69
CA GLN A 150 19.37 16.61 15.12
C GLN A 150 19.41 15.25 14.39
N PHE A 151 18.75 14.23 14.94
CA PHE A 151 18.65 12.92 14.30
C PHE A 151 17.83 13.00 13.00
N ILE A 152 16.71 13.75 13.02
CA ILE A 152 15.87 13.96 11.84
C ILE A 152 16.63 14.71 10.75
N GLN A 153 17.42 15.73 11.11
CA GLN A 153 18.27 16.46 10.15
C GLN A 153 19.30 15.54 9.49
N ARG A 154 19.94 14.64 10.25
CA ARG A 154 20.87 13.65 9.72
C ARG A 154 20.19 12.68 8.76
N VAL A 155 19.00 12.22 9.11
CA VAL A 155 18.16 11.39 8.21
C VAL A 155 17.80 12.16 6.93
N ALA A 156 17.43 13.44 7.02
CA ALA A 156 17.15 14.29 5.87
C ALA A 156 18.37 14.48 4.94
N LYS A 157 19.59 14.38 5.49
CA LYS A 157 20.85 14.35 4.74
C LYS A 157 21.21 12.97 4.18
N GLY A 158 20.34 11.97 4.37
CA GLY A 158 20.49 10.63 3.81
C GLY A 158 21.21 9.64 4.72
N GLU A 159 21.53 10.04 5.95
CA GLU A 159 22.20 9.15 6.89
C GLU A 159 21.24 8.07 7.38
N LYS A 160 21.68 6.81 7.27
CA LYS A 160 20.90 5.61 7.63
C LYS A 160 21.25 5.14 9.03
N ASN A 161 20.40 4.32 9.65
CA ASN A 161 20.60 3.76 10.99
C ASN A 161 20.79 4.81 12.10
N VAL A 162 20.28 6.03 11.89
CA VAL A 162 20.40 7.13 12.86
C VAL A 162 19.46 6.91 14.05
N MET A 163 18.17 6.68 13.80
CA MET A 163 17.16 6.52 14.85
C MET A 163 16.27 5.28 14.67
N THR A 164 16.24 4.74 13.47
CA THR A 164 15.53 3.50 13.11
C THR A 164 16.40 2.73 12.12
N VAL A 165 16.32 1.40 12.15
CA VAL A 165 17.02 0.54 11.18
C VAL A 165 16.30 0.49 9.84
N GLU A 166 15.01 0.77 9.83
CA GLU A 166 14.19 0.83 8.63
C GLU A 166 14.53 2.06 7.81
N PRO A 167 14.65 1.92 6.47
CA PRO A 167 14.85 3.07 5.60
C PRO A 167 13.70 4.07 5.72
N VAL A 168 14.02 5.29 6.13
CA VAL A 168 13.07 6.40 6.12
C VAL A 168 12.87 6.84 4.67
N THR A 169 11.61 6.79 4.22
CA THR A 169 11.25 7.12 2.83
C THR A 169 10.51 8.45 2.72
N ARG A 170 9.96 8.94 3.83
CA ARG A 170 9.24 10.20 3.92
C ARG A 170 9.48 10.89 5.26
N LEU A 171 9.44 12.21 5.24
CA LEU A 171 9.38 13.10 6.40
C LEU A 171 8.01 13.76 6.41
N VAL A 172 7.10 13.19 7.19
CA VAL A 172 5.70 13.62 7.25
C VAL A 172 5.59 14.90 8.07
N LEU A 173 5.06 15.95 7.46
CA LEU A 173 4.74 17.20 8.15
C LEU A 173 3.49 17.01 8.99
N THR A 174 3.59 17.32 10.28
CA THR A 174 2.40 17.50 11.13
C THR A 174 1.90 18.94 10.99
N SER A 175 0.59 19.13 11.12
CA SER A 175 -0.15 20.39 10.98
C SER A 175 0.14 21.43 12.08
N GLY A 176 1.34 21.42 12.66
CA GLY A 176 1.75 22.35 13.70
C GLY A 176 1.61 23.81 13.24
N THR A 177 0.95 24.63 14.07
CA THR A 177 0.44 25.97 13.75
C THR A 177 1.49 27.09 13.64
N THR A 178 2.78 26.78 13.60
CA THR A 178 3.84 27.80 13.44
C THR A 178 5.11 27.21 12.80
N GLY A 179 5.55 27.76 11.66
CA GLY A 179 6.87 27.49 11.07
C GLY A 179 6.93 26.36 10.01
N LEU A 180 8.12 25.76 9.83
CA LEU A 180 8.41 24.71 8.84
C LEU A 180 7.75 23.33 9.12
N GLY A 181 6.88 23.23 10.13
CA GLY A 181 6.23 22.00 10.58
C GLY A 181 7.18 20.99 11.23
N LYS A 182 6.68 20.15 12.14
CA LYS A 182 7.46 19.02 12.68
C LYS A 182 7.54 17.94 11.59
N GLN A 183 8.74 17.47 11.30
CA GLN A 183 9.02 16.43 10.30
C GLN A 183 9.13 15.07 11.01
N ILE A 184 8.18 14.18 10.77
CA ILE A 184 8.13 12.86 11.39
C ILE A 184 8.65 11.82 10.40
N PRO A 185 9.76 11.14 10.69
CA PRO A 185 10.27 10.06 9.85
C PRO A 185 9.27 8.92 9.72
N GLN A 186 9.00 8.52 8.48
CA GLN A 186 8.10 7.43 8.15
C GLN A 186 8.74 6.50 7.11
N ASP A 187 8.68 5.19 7.39
CA ASP A 187 9.01 4.15 6.43
C ASP A 187 7.79 3.78 5.57
N ILE A 188 8.04 3.20 4.40
CA ILE A 188 6.97 2.87 3.44
C ILE A 188 6.05 1.75 3.95
N ASN A 189 6.55 0.83 4.77
CA ASN A 189 5.77 -0.28 5.31
C ASN A 189 4.69 0.24 6.26
N GLN A 190 4.98 1.26 7.08
CA GLN A 190 3.97 1.91 7.93
C GLN A 190 2.76 2.38 7.11
N MET A 191 2.98 3.01 5.96
CA MET A 191 1.92 3.46 5.07
C MET A 191 1.11 2.29 4.49
N TYR A 192 1.78 1.26 3.97
CA TYR A 192 1.10 0.07 3.45
C TYR A 192 0.30 -0.66 4.54
N ASN A 193 0.85 -0.76 5.74
CA ASN A 193 0.22 -1.40 6.88
C ASN A 193 -1.04 -0.65 7.31
N ALA A 194 -1.00 0.69 7.35
CA ALA A 194 -2.18 1.50 7.65
C ALA A 194 -3.28 1.32 6.59
N HIS A 195 -2.92 1.29 5.30
CA HIS A 195 -3.88 1.06 4.22
C HIS A 195 -4.46 -0.36 4.26
N ALA A 196 -3.62 -1.38 4.50
CA ALA A 196 -4.05 -2.76 4.63
C ALA A 196 -5.02 -2.92 5.80
N THR A 197 -4.71 -2.38 6.99
CA THR A 197 -5.62 -2.41 8.15
C THR A 197 -6.96 -1.76 7.80
N THR A 198 -6.94 -0.58 7.15
CA THR A 198 -8.17 0.11 6.73
C THR A 198 -9.02 -0.76 5.79
N LEU A 199 -8.42 -1.38 4.78
CA LEU A 199 -9.12 -2.29 3.87
C LEU A 199 -9.60 -3.56 4.57
N GLY A 200 -8.84 -4.07 5.54
CA GLY A 200 -9.24 -5.17 6.42
C GLY A 200 -10.54 -4.84 7.15
N ILE A 201 -10.57 -3.70 7.87
CA ILE A 201 -11.75 -3.21 8.58
C ILE A 201 -12.92 -3.07 7.61
N GLN A 202 -12.70 -2.41 6.47
CA GLN A 202 -13.75 -2.22 5.47
C GLN A 202 -14.32 -3.54 4.97
N SER A 203 -13.45 -4.53 4.73
CA SER A 203 -13.84 -5.84 4.21
C SER A 203 -14.61 -6.70 5.20
N GLU A 204 -14.42 -6.49 6.50
CA GLU A 204 -15.07 -7.28 7.55
C GLU A 204 -16.38 -6.64 8.02
N PHE A 205 -16.39 -5.32 8.24
CA PHE A 205 -17.54 -4.64 8.84
C PHE A 205 -18.56 -4.12 7.84
N PHE A 206 -18.24 -4.06 6.54
CA PHE A 206 -19.19 -3.59 5.53
C PHE A 206 -19.55 -4.73 4.57
N SER A 207 -20.73 -5.31 4.77
CA SER A 207 -21.30 -6.39 3.93
C SER A 207 -21.33 -6.08 2.43
N ASN A 208 -21.47 -4.80 2.08
CA ASN A 208 -21.46 -4.30 0.70
C ASN A 208 -20.09 -3.83 0.21
N PHE A 209 -18.97 -4.23 0.84
CA PHE A 209 -17.63 -3.87 0.40
C PHE A 209 -17.34 -4.44 -1.00
N GLN A 210 -17.14 -3.55 -1.98
CA GLN A 210 -16.85 -3.90 -3.38
C GLN A 210 -15.47 -3.34 -3.76
N PRO A 211 -14.38 -4.10 -3.56
CA PRO A 211 -13.00 -3.60 -3.74
C PRO A 211 -12.65 -3.22 -5.18
N LEU A 212 -13.42 -3.72 -6.16
CA LEU A 212 -13.21 -3.48 -7.60
C LEU A 212 -14.08 -2.33 -8.16
N ASN A 213 -14.90 -1.70 -7.31
CA ASN A 213 -15.58 -0.47 -7.67
C ASN A 213 -14.64 0.72 -7.47
N LYS A 214 -14.83 1.75 -8.30
CA LYS A 214 -14.05 2.97 -8.18
C LYS A 214 -14.60 3.83 -7.05
N GLU A 215 -13.70 4.25 -6.17
CA GLU A 215 -14.00 5.00 -4.95
C GLU A 215 -14.01 6.50 -5.22
N PHE A 216 -15.03 7.21 -4.75
CA PHE A 216 -14.99 8.67 -4.73
C PHE A 216 -14.19 9.17 -3.53
N ARG A 217 -13.20 10.03 -3.77
CA ARG A 217 -12.40 10.68 -2.75
C ARG A 217 -12.19 12.13 -3.13
N ILE A 218 -12.43 13.04 -2.19
CA ILE A 218 -12.04 14.44 -2.29
C ILE A 218 -10.62 14.54 -1.73
N HIS A 219 -9.74 15.20 -2.47
CA HIS A 219 -8.36 15.44 -2.07
C HIS A 219 -7.92 16.81 -2.58
N CYS A 220 -7.14 17.53 -1.79
CA CYS A 220 -6.38 18.68 -2.26
C CYS A 220 -4.93 18.39 -1.90
N ASN A 221 -4.04 18.43 -2.88
CA ASN A 221 -2.66 18.08 -2.62
C ASN A 221 -1.95 19.19 -1.87
N SER A 222 -1.03 18.82 -0.99
CA SER A 222 -0.13 19.77 -0.35
C SER A 222 1.16 19.87 -1.13
N LYS A 223 1.84 21.01 -1.07
CA LYS A 223 3.18 21.17 -1.64
C LYS A 223 4.14 20.09 -1.11
N ILE A 224 4.79 19.41 -2.05
CA ILE A 224 5.81 18.42 -1.77
C ILE A 224 7.18 19.07 -1.91
N ARG A 225 8.06 18.81 -0.94
CA ARG A 225 9.47 19.21 -0.99
C ARG A 225 10.34 17.97 -0.89
N GLU A 226 11.61 18.12 -1.20
CA GLU A 226 12.61 17.09 -0.99
C GLU A 226 13.68 17.61 -0.03
N SER A 227 14.19 16.69 0.78
CA SER A 227 15.40 16.91 1.57
C SER A 227 16.65 16.86 0.70
N GLU A 228 17.81 17.20 1.27
CA GLU A 228 19.12 17.14 0.61
C GLU A 228 19.42 15.76 -0.01
N ALA A 229 18.89 14.68 0.58
CA ALA A 229 19.06 13.32 0.08
C ALA A 229 17.91 12.79 -0.80
N GLY A 230 16.99 13.66 -1.24
CA GLY A 230 15.83 13.26 -2.06
C GLY A 230 14.71 12.55 -1.28
N ILE A 231 14.76 12.55 0.05
CA ILE A 231 13.65 12.06 0.89
C ILE A 231 12.51 13.08 0.83
N THR A 232 11.30 12.60 0.60
CA THR A 232 10.11 13.43 0.42
C THR A 232 9.61 14.02 1.73
N ILE A 233 9.40 15.33 1.72
CA ILE A 233 8.86 16.11 2.83
C ILE A 233 7.49 16.63 2.42
N ALA A 234 6.42 16.13 3.04
CA ALA A 234 5.06 16.52 2.70
C ALA A 234 4.07 16.20 3.82
N ALA A 235 2.85 16.74 3.75
CA ALA A 235 1.78 16.34 4.65
C ALA A 235 1.49 14.82 4.54
N GLY A 236 0.94 14.23 5.61
CA GLY A 236 0.72 12.78 5.68
C GLY A 236 -0.13 12.24 4.53
N ALA A 237 -1.15 13.00 4.11
CA ALA A 237 -2.07 12.67 3.03
C ALA A 237 -1.60 13.10 1.63
N ALA A 238 -0.46 13.78 1.51
CA ALA A 238 0.05 14.29 0.24
C ALA A 238 0.29 13.14 -0.76
N VAL A 239 -0.09 13.37 -2.01
CA VAL A 239 0.04 12.41 -3.09
C VAL A 239 1.26 12.74 -3.93
N ASP A 240 2.22 11.82 -3.93
CA ASP A 240 3.41 11.90 -4.77
C ASP A 240 3.15 11.33 -6.17
N ARG A 241 3.80 11.90 -7.19
CA ARG A 241 3.73 11.40 -8.57
C ARG A 241 4.13 9.93 -8.68
N ARG A 242 5.05 9.46 -7.83
CA ARG A 242 5.56 8.08 -7.83
C ARG A 242 4.51 7.04 -7.43
N ILE A 243 3.43 7.43 -6.75
CA ILE A 243 2.35 6.53 -6.32
C ILE A 243 1.07 6.62 -7.17
N LYS A 244 1.08 7.36 -8.29
CA LYS A 244 -0.09 7.53 -9.18
C LYS A 244 -0.75 6.22 -9.59
N SER A 245 0.04 5.18 -9.85
CA SER A 245 -0.48 3.86 -10.25
C SER A 245 -1.41 3.24 -9.21
N LEU A 246 -1.22 3.56 -7.93
CA LEU A 246 -2.06 3.09 -6.82
C LEU A 246 -3.41 3.82 -6.76
N LEU A 247 -3.56 4.94 -7.47
CA LEU A 247 -4.77 5.76 -7.49
C LEU A 247 -5.78 5.30 -8.56
N ILE A 248 -5.47 4.24 -9.30
CA ILE A 248 -6.34 3.69 -10.36
C ILE A 248 -7.70 3.21 -9.84
N ALA A 249 -7.79 2.97 -8.53
CA ALA A 249 -9.00 2.55 -7.83
C ALA A 249 -9.97 3.72 -7.53
N TYR A 250 -9.63 4.98 -7.83
CA TYR A 250 -10.50 6.13 -7.54
C TYR A 250 -11.30 6.60 -8.75
N SER A 251 -12.33 7.42 -8.48
CA SER A 251 -13.17 8.02 -9.50
C SER A 251 -12.42 9.03 -10.33
N THR A 252 -11.61 9.85 -9.68
CA THR A 252 -10.78 10.87 -10.32
C THR A 252 -9.53 10.23 -10.94
N PRO A 253 -9.10 10.66 -12.15
CA PRO A 253 -7.82 10.26 -12.70
C PRO A 253 -6.66 10.57 -11.73
N PRO A 254 -5.55 9.81 -11.75
CA PRO A 254 -4.42 10.04 -10.84
C PRO A 254 -3.88 11.48 -10.85
N ASP A 255 -3.92 12.17 -11.99
CA ASP A 255 -3.46 13.55 -12.09
C ASP A 255 -4.34 14.55 -11.32
N GLY A 256 -5.63 14.26 -11.15
CA GLY A 256 -6.52 15.12 -10.36
C GLY A 256 -6.15 15.14 -8.87
N PHE A 257 -5.47 14.10 -8.36
CA PHE A 257 -4.96 14.07 -7.00
C PHE A 257 -3.69 14.91 -6.79
N LEU A 258 -3.13 15.51 -7.84
CA LEU A 258 -1.96 16.39 -7.72
C LEU A 258 -2.32 17.87 -7.63
N ILE A 259 -3.60 18.21 -7.77
CA ILE A 259 -4.05 19.60 -7.79
C ILE A 259 -3.89 20.20 -6.40
N GLU A 260 -3.16 21.32 -6.31
CA GLU A 260 -2.87 22.02 -5.05
C GLU A 260 -3.88 23.14 -4.74
N ASN A 261 -4.62 23.62 -5.74
CA ASN A 261 -5.68 24.60 -5.53
C ASN A 261 -6.97 23.88 -5.09
N ILE A 262 -7.50 24.28 -3.93
CA ILE A 262 -8.67 23.63 -3.34
C ILE A 262 -9.93 23.72 -4.22
N GLN A 263 -10.17 24.85 -4.87
CA GLN A 263 -11.36 25.07 -5.70
C GLN A 263 -11.30 24.17 -6.94
N ASP A 264 -10.16 24.15 -7.62
CA ASP A 264 -9.93 23.32 -8.81
C ASP A 264 -9.99 21.83 -8.45
N ALA A 265 -9.37 21.43 -7.34
CA ALA A 265 -9.36 20.05 -6.88
C ALA A 265 -10.78 19.56 -6.59
N PHE A 266 -11.57 20.36 -5.87
CA PHE A 266 -12.96 20.05 -5.57
C PHE A 266 -13.78 19.93 -6.85
N TYR A 267 -13.66 20.91 -7.75
CA TYR A 267 -14.35 20.91 -9.03
C TYR A 267 -14.05 19.62 -9.82
N VAL A 268 -12.77 19.27 -9.98
CA VAL A 268 -12.34 18.07 -10.71
C VAL A 268 -12.85 16.79 -10.04
N HIS A 269 -12.74 16.67 -8.72
CA HIS A 269 -13.22 15.51 -7.98
C HIS A 269 -14.74 15.32 -8.14
N PHE A 270 -15.53 16.38 -8.00
CA PHE A 270 -16.98 16.33 -8.22
C PHE A 270 -17.34 16.08 -9.68
N LEU A 271 -16.65 16.68 -10.65
CA LEU A 271 -16.88 16.46 -12.08
C LEU A 271 -16.77 14.97 -12.44
N PHE A 272 -15.69 14.31 -12.01
CA PHE A 272 -15.50 12.88 -12.29
C PHE A 272 -16.40 11.98 -11.44
N ALA A 273 -16.86 12.46 -10.28
CA ALA A 273 -17.79 11.73 -9.45
C ALA A 273 -19.21 11.74 -10.06
N LEU A 274 -19.73 12.92 -10.37
CA LEU A 274 -21.09 13.13 -10.88
C LEU A 274 -21.28 12.58 -12.29
N ARG A 275 -20.22 12.56 -13.12
CA ARG A 275 -20.26 11.89 -14.43
C ARG A 275 -20.49 10.38 -14.34
N ARG A 276 -20.46 9.77 -13.15
CA ARG A 276 -20.55 8.33 -12.97
C ARG A 276 -21.84 7.95 -12.26
N GLU A 277 -22.76 7.35 -13.02
CA GLU A 277 -24.04 6.80 -12.54
C GLU A 277 -23.89 5.70 -11.47
N SER A 278 -22.70 5.11 -11.29
CA SER A 278 -22.49 3.91 -10.47
C SER A 278 -21.45 4.07 -9.35
N LEU A 279 -21.36 5.24 -8.70
CA LEU A 279 -20.52 5.36 -7.52
C LEU A 279 -21.09 4.53 -6.37
N ALA A 280 -20.53 3.34 -6.17
CA ALA A 280 -20.76 2.56 -4.98
C ALA A 280 -20.09 3.29 -3.80
N ARG A 281 -20.91 4.09 -3.11
CA ARG A 281 -20.59 4.97 -1.98
C ARG A 281 -19.71 6.18 -2.31
N PRO A 282 -20.13 7.39 -1.93
CA PRO A 282 -19.19 8.42 -1.54
C PRO A 282 -18.55 7.96 -0.22
N SER A 283 -17.37 7.36 -0.26
CA SER A 283 -16.52 7.36 0.93
C SER A 283 -15.99 8.78 1.08
N LEU A 284 -16.82 9.62 1.68
CA LEU A 284 -16.43 10.93 2.16
C LEU A 284 -15.49 10.73 3.35
N PHE A 285 -14.29 10.18 3.11
CA PHE A 285 -13.15 10.44 3.97
C PHE A 285 -12.70 11.84 3.60
N LEU A 286 -13.33 12.83 4.22
CA LEU A 286 -12.80 14.19 4.34
C LEU A 286 -11.50 14.10 5.14
N LEU A 287 -10.42 13.67 4.49
CA LEU A 287 -9.09 14.12 4.86
C LEU A 287 -8.93 15.48 4.20
N VAL A 288 -9.57 16.47 4.80
CA VAL A 288 -9.12 17.86 4.63
C VAL A 288 -7.80 17.91 5.40
N SER A 289 -6.71 17.73 4.68
CA SER A 289 -5.36 18.01 5.17
C SER A 289 -4.93 19.38 4.70
#